data_AF-A0AAV4C197-F1
#
_entry.id   AF-A0AAV4C197-F1
#
_cell.length_a   1.000
_cell.length_b   1.000
_cell.length_c   1.000
_cell.angle_alpha   90.00
_cell.angle_beta   90.00
_cell.angle_gamma   90.00
#
_symmetry.space_group_name_H-M   'P 1'
#
loop_
_entity.id
_entity.type
_entity.pdbx_description
1 polymer ?
#
loop_
_entity_poly.entity_id
_entity_poly.type
_entity_poly.pdbx_seq_one_letter_code
_entity_poly.pdbx_strand_id
1 'polypeptide(L)'
;MKCSQTWVKTSTGEFYGPRIGALCAINPSQDTPVLPLLFGGGQERNLRPGTENTPMIAGLGKAAELVCNNLKAYSNHMEDVRDYLEDQLQVTMLLCKL
;
A
#
# COMPACT_ATOMS: atom_id res chain seq x y z
N MET A 1 13.14 13.79 -1.57
CA MET A 1 11.98 13.41 -0.76
C MET A 1 12.48 12.69 0.50
N LYS A 2 12.66 13.40 1.62
CA LYS A 2 12.91 12.74 2.90
C LYS A 2 11.55 12.53 3.55
N CYS A 3 11.05 11.30 3.53
CA CYS A 3 9.89 10.93 4.33
C CYS A 3 10.33 10.94 5.80
N SER A 4 9.61 11.65 6.66
CA SER A 4 9.85 11.67 8.11
C SER A 4 9.39 10.39 8.81
N GLN A 5 8.79 9.45 8.07
CA GLN A 5 8.26 8.22 8.61
C GLN A 5 9.34 7.14 8.65
N THR A 6 9.53 6.57 9.84
CA THR A 6 10.52 5.51 10.09
C THR A 6 9.99 4.10 9.77
N TRP A 7 8.66 3.96 9.74
CA TRP A 7 7.94 2.73 9.38
C TRP A 7 6.85 3.02 8.36
N VAL A 8 6.71 2.16 7.36
CA VAL A 8 5.59 2.21 6.41
C VAL A 8 4.98 0.83 6.29
N LYS A 9 3.67 0.72 6.53
CA LYS A 9 2.90 -0.49 6.26
C LYS A 9 2.29 -0.39 4.87
N THR A 10 2.34 -1.47 4.10
CA THR A 10 1.62 -1.60 2.84
C THR A 10 0.73 -2.84 2.85
N SER A 11 -0.45 -2.74 2.27
CA SER A 11 -1.39 -3.86 2.06
C SER A 11 -1.69 -3.95 0.57
N THR A 12 -1.32 -5.05 -0.08
CA THR A 12 -1.41 -5.12 -1.55
C THR A 12 -2.83 -5.15 -2.08
N GLY A 13 -3.81 -5.49 -1.24
CA GLY A 13 -5.23 -5.40 -1.61
C GLY A 13 -5.69 -3.98 -1.93
N GLU A 14 -4.97 -2.96 -1.45
CA GLU A 14 -5.27 -1.54 -1.73
C GLU A 14 -4.85 -1.14 -3.16
N PHE A 15 -3.95 -1.89 -3.80
CA PHE A 15 -3.41 -1.58 -5.12
C PHE A 15 -3.55 -2.77 -6.10
N TYR A 16 -4.68 -3.50 -5.99
CA TYR A 16 -5.06 -4.60 -6.90
C TYR A 16 -4.14 -5.83 -6.88
N GLY A 17 -3.42 -6.05 -5.77
CA GLY A 17 -2.56 -7.20 -5.57
C GLY A 17 -3.17 -8.31 -4.71
N PRO A 18 -2.41 -9.41 -4.49
CA PRO A 18 -2.78 -10.47 -3.57
C PRO A 18 -3.00 -9.93 -2.14
N ARG A 19 -3.87 -10.57 -1.33
CA ARG A 19 -4.13 -10.15 0.07
C ARG A 19 -2.96 -10.50 1.01
N ILE A 20 -1.81 -9.87 0.77
CA ILE A 20 -0.65 -9.86 1.66
C ILE A 20 -0.24 -8.41 1.93
N GLY A 21 0.72 -8.21 2.83
CA GLY A 21 1.23 -6.88 3.15
C GLY A 21 2.71 -6.94 3.52
N ALA A 22 3.35 -5.78 3.54
CA ALA A 22 4.74 -5.64 3.93
C ALA A 22 4.92 -4.51 4.94
N LEU A 23 5.94 -4.64 5.78
CA LEU A 23 6.40 -3.59 6.66
C LEU A 23 7.78 -3.13 6.20
N CYS A 24 7.89 -1.87 5.82
CA CYS A 24 9.15 -1.25 5.43
C CYS A 24 9.71 -0.47 6.63
N ALA A 25 10.89 -0.86 7.07
CA ALA A 25 11.68 -0.20 8.11
C ALA A 25 12.82 0.57 7.45
N ILE A 26 12.94 1.88 7.68
CA ILE A 26 14.07 2.66 7.18
C ILE A 26 15.13 2.68 8.28
N ASN A 27 16.32 2.14 8.00
CA ASN A 27 17.43 1.97 8.96
C ASN A 27 17.08 1.11 10.20
N PRO A 28 16.70 -0.17 10.03
CA PRO A 28 16.32 -1.03 11.15
C PRO A 28 17.43 -1.26 12.19
N SER A 29 18.70 -1.01 11.83
CA SER A 29 19.86 -1.21 12.71
C SER A 29 20.29 0.04 13.49
N GLN A 30 19.82 1.24 13.13
CA GLN A 30 20.25 2.51 13.75
C GLN A 30 19.09 3.27 14.39
N ASP A 31 18.02 3.49 13.63
CA ASP A 31 16.95 4.40 14.06
C ASP A 31 15.70 3.66 14.54
N THR A 32 15.51 2.41 14.12
CA THR A 32 14.24 1.68 14.35
C THR A 32 14.40 0.16 14.50
N PRO A 33 14.70 -0.32 15.72
CA PRO A 33 14.77 -1.76 15.95
C PRO A 33 13.39 -2.42 15.76
N VAL A 34 13.29 -3.37 14.83
CA VAL A 34 12.14 -4.30 14.74
C VAL A 34 12.36 -5.42 15.73
N LEU A 35 11.43 -5.62 16.66
CA LEU A 35 11.39 -6.82 17.48
C LEU A 35 10.40 -7.83 16.87
N PRO A 36 10.78 -9.11 16.73
CA PRO A 36 9.89 -10.12 16.21
C PRO A 36 8.75 -10.41 17.19
N LEU A 37 7.53 -10.49 16.67
CA LEU A 37 6.34 -10.90 17.44
C LEU A 37 6.19 -12.42 17.53
N LEU A 38 6.75 -13.14 16.55
CA LEU A 38 6.70 -14.59 16.44
C LEU A 38 8.12 -15.14 16.45
N PHE A 39 8.31 -16.32 17.03
CA PHE A 39 9.61 -17.01 17.10
C PHE A 39 9.55 -18.33 16.33
N GLY A 40 10.62 -18.68 15.61
CA GLY A 40 10.64 -19.86 14.74
C GLY A 40 11.91 -19.97 13.90
N GLY A 41 11.81 -20.62 12.73
CA GLY A 41 12.94 -21.08 11.89
C GLY A 41 13.77 -20.01 11.16
N GLY A 42 13.76 -18.77 11.62
CA GLY A 42 14.65 -17.69 11.16
C GLY A 42 14.38 -17.09 9.78
N GLN A 43 13.19 -17.32 9.20
CA GLN A 43 12.77 -16.63 7.98
C GLN A 43 12.67 -15.10 8.18
N GLU A 44 12.76 -14.34 7.08
CA GLU A 44 12.77 -12.87 7.08
C GLU A 44 13.74 -12.25 8.13
N ARG A 45 14.98 -12.76 8.20
CA ARG A 45 16.03 -12.33 9.17
C ARG A 45 15.61 -12.45 10.64
N ASN A 46 14.85 -13.49 10.98
CA ASN A 46 14.21 -13.69 12.29
C ASN A 46 13.13 -12.65 12.64
N LEU A 47 12.71 -11.75 11.73
CA LEU A 47 11.67 -10.76 12.01
C LEU A 47 10.28 -11.36 11.91
N ARG A 48 10.09 -12.28 10.97
CA ARG A 48 8.83 -12.98 10.74
C ARG A 48 9.12 -14.44 10.36
N PRO A 49 9.10 -15.37 11.33
CA PRO A 49 9.23 -16.79 11.04
C PRO A 49 8.01 -17.34 10.29
N GLY A 50 8.22 -18.45 9.59
CA GLY A 50 7.26 -19.11 8.72
C GLY A 50 7.79 -19.21 7.28
N THR A 51 7.50 -20.32 6.59
CA THR A 51 7.91 -20.49 5.18
C THR A 51 7.34 -19.36 4.33
N GLU A 52 8.21 -18.73 3.54
CA GLU A 52 7.87 -17.59 2.71
C GLU A 52 6.79 -17.99 1.69
N ASN A 53 5.79 -17.13 1.53
CA ASN A 53 4.72 -17.37 0.56
C ASN A 53 5.14 -16.86 -0.82
N THR A 54 6.03 -17.60 -1.48
CA THR A 54 6.66 -17.25 -2.75
C THR A 54 5.67 -16.76 -3.84
N PRO A 55 4.53 -17.44 -4.12
CA PRO A 55 3.62 -16.97 -5.17
C PRO A 55 2.95 -15.64 -4.81
N MET A 56 2.62 -15.42 -3.53
CA MET A 56 2.04 -14.16 -3.10
C MET A 56 3.07 -13.02 -3.12
N ILE A 57 4.32 -13.28 -2.73
CA ILE A 57 5.43 -12.31 -2.82
C ILE A 57 5.66 -11.89 -4.28
N ALA A 58 5.66 -12.84 -5.22
CA ALA A 58 5.77 -12.54 -6.65
C ALA A 58 4.61 -11.66 -7.15
N GLY A 59 3.38 -11.97 -6.73
CA GLY A 59 2.21 -11.15 -7.05
C GLY A 59 2.27 -9.73 -6.47
N LEU A 60 2.79 -9.58 -5.24
CA LEU A 60 3.05 -8.27 -4.64
C LEU A 60 4.11 -7.49 -5.42
N GLY A 61 5.20 -8.14 -5.82
CA GLY A 61 6.22 -7.51 -6.67
C GLY A 61 5.63 -6.97 -7.98
N LYS A 62 4.75 -7.75 -8.63
CA LYS A 62 4.10 -7.31 -9.87
C LYS A 62 3.11 -6.17 -9.66
N ALA A 63 2.31 -6.23 -8.59
CA ALA A 63 1.38 -5.15 -8.25
C ALA A 63 2.14 -3.84 -7.96
N ALA A 64 3.23 -3.91 -7.19
CA ALA A 64 4.08 -2.76 -6.90
C ALA A 64 4.69 -2.16 -8.17
N GLU A 65 5.16 -2.99 -9.10
CA GLU A 65 5.68 -2.53 -10.39
C GLU A 65 4.62 -1.77 -11.21
N LEU A 66 3.40 -2.31 -11.30
CA LEU A 66 2.29 -1.66 -12.02
C LEU A 66 1.91 -0.32 -11.39
N VAL A 67 1.87 -0.25 -10.07
CA VAL A 67 1.60 0.98 -9.33
C VAL A 67 2.69 2.01 -9.59
N CYS A 68 3.97 1.65 -9.49
CA CYS A 68 5.07 2.59 -9.75
C CYS A 68 5.06 3.14 -11.17
N ASN A 69 4.74 2.31 -12.17
CA ASN A 69 4.72 2.73 -13.57
C ASN A 69 3.50 3.59 -13.93
N ASN A 70 2.35 3.33 -13.31
CA ASN A 70 1.08 3.98 -13.68
C ASN A 70 0.52 4.94 -12.62
N LEU A 71 1.26 5.18 -11.52
CA LEU A 71 0.80 5.96 -10.37
C LEU A 71 0.15 7.28 -10.79
N LYS A 72 0.82 8.02 -11.69
CA LYS A 72 0.36 9.33 -12.15
C LYS A 72 -0.89 9.23 -13.02
N ALA A 73 -0.97 8.22 -13.89
CA ALA A 73 -2.14 8.00 -14.72
C ALA A 73 -3.36 7.60 -13.86
N TYR A 74 -3.17 6.73 -12.87
CA TYR A 74 -4.22 6.36 -11.93
C TYR A 74 -4.67 7.54 -11.07
N SER A 75 -3.74 8.33 -10.53
CA SER A 75 -4.06 9.52 -9.73
C SER A 75 -4.92 10.50 -10.53
N ASN A 76 -4.49 10.84 -11.75
CA ASN A 76 -5.21 11.79 -12.59
C ASN A 76 -6.62 11.27 -12.93
N HIS A 77 -6.74 10.00 -13.34
CA HIS A 77 -8.05 9.44 -13.67
C HIS A 77 -8.99 9.36 -12.46
N MET A 78 -8.46 9.02 -11.28
CA MET A 78 -9.26 8.99 -10.05
C MET A 78 -9.68 10.39 -9.61
N GLU A 79 -8.81 11.39 -9.76
CA GLU A 79 -9.14 12.80 -9.49
C GLU A 79 -10.23 13.28 -10.44
N ASP A 80 -10.10 13.05 -11.75
CA ASP A 80 -11.08 13.48 -12.75
C ASP A 80 -12.48 12.89 -12.48
N VAL A 81 -12.55 11.59 -12.18
CA VAL A 81 -13.82 10.90 -11.92
C VAL A 81 -14.42 11.33 -10.58
N ARG A 82 -13.58 11.57 -9.55
CA ARG A 82 -14.04 12.09 -8.26
C ARG A 82 -14.63 13.48 -8.43
N ASP A 83 -13.92 14.39 -9.08
CA ASP A 83 -14.34 15.77 -9.24
C ASP A 83 -15.63 15.85 -10.08
N TYR A 84 -15.74 15.02 -11.12
CA TYR A 84 -16.99 14.87 -11.88
C TYR A 84 -18.15 14.38 -11.00
N LEU A 85 -17.92 13.34 -10.19
CA LEU A 85 -18.95 12.81 -9.30
C LEU A 85 -19.40 13.84 -8.26
N GLU A 86 -18.46 14.58 -7.67
CA GLU A 86 -18.75 15.63 -6.68
C GLU A 86 -19.58 16.77 -7.28
N ASP A 87 -19.23 17.23 -8.49
CA ASP A 87 -19.99 18.24 -9.22
C ASP A 87 -21.43 17.79 -9.48
N GLN A 88 -21.61 16.56 -10.00
CA GLN A 88 -22.93 16.00 -10.27
C GLN A 88 -23.78 15.84 -8.99
N LEU A 89 -23.17 15.43 -7.87
CA LEU A 89 -23.86 15.31 -6.59
C LEU A 89 -24.31 16.68 -6.04
N GLN A 90 -23.50 17.71 -6.19
CA GLN A 90 -23.87 19.08 -5.79
C GLN A 90 -25.04 19.62 -6.62
N VAL A 91 -24.98 19.46 -7.94
CA VAL A 91 -26.06 19.87 -8.86
C VAL A 91 -27.35 19.13 -8.52
N THR A 92 -27.28 17.82 -8.30
CA THR A 92 -28.46 16.99 -7.98
C THR A 92 -29.06 17.36 -6.62
N MET A 93 -28.23 17.64 -5.60
CA MET A 93 -28.72 18.11 -4.30
C MET A 93 -29.38 19.48 -4.35
N LEU A 94 -28.93 20.37 -5.23
CA LEU A 94 -29.58 21.67 -5.46
C LEU A 94 -30.94 21.50 -6.17
N LEU A 95 -31.05 20.56 -7.12
CA LEU A 95 -32.30 20.24 -7.80
C LEU A 95 -33.33 19.56 -6.90
N CYS A 96 -32.91 18.70 -5.95
CA CYS A 96 -33.81 18.03 -4.99
C CYS A 96 -34.22 18.90 -3.79
N LYS A 97 -33.65 20.10 -3.64
CA LYS A 97 -34.05 21.05 -2.57
C LYS A 97 -35.11 22.07 -2.99
N LEU A 98 -35.51 22.06 -4.26
CA LEU A 98 -36.68 22.77 -4.81
C LEU A 98 -37.89 21.82 -4.85
#